data_AF-A0A916TSJ3-F1
#
_entry.id   AF-A0A916TSJ3-F1
#
_cell.length_a   1.000
_cell.length_b   1.000
_cell.length_c   1.000
_cell.angle_alpha   90.00
_cell.angle_beta   90.00
_cell.angle_gamma   90.00
#
_symmetry.space_group_name_H-M   'P 1'
#
loop_
_entity.id
_entity.type
_entity.pdbx_description
1 polymer ?
#
loop_
_entity_poly.entity_id
_entity_poly.type
_entity_poly.pdbx_seq_one_letter_code
_entity_poly.pdbx_strand_id
1 'polypeptide(L)'
;MNKTSLIAAAALAMALAACSKEPAGEEASQTEAAGPAATGDASVAPAHPVEQNAIPDVLRGRWGMVPADCTSTRGDAKGLLTIGSDKLEFYESVASLGPIREAGPDSISASFAFSGEGESWIEEVTLSTPDGGKTLVREDTGLDAQPGPFTYTKCP
;
A
#
# COMPACT_ATOMS: atom_id res chain seq x y z
N MET A 1 52.51 12.60 17.26
CA MET A 1 53.25 11.51 17.94
C MET A 1 52.43 10.23 17.80
N ASN A 2 52.34 9.66 16.60
CA ASN A 2 53.24 8.65 16.02
C ASN A 2 53.12 7.30 16.76
N LYS A 3 52.48 6.30 16.14
CA LYS A 3 53.18 5.10 15.66
C LYS A 3 52.27 4.13 14.90
N THR A 4 52.48 4.16 13.61
CA THR A 4 52.35 3.14 12.57
C THR A 4 52.93 1.77 12.97
N SER A 5 52.27 0.68 12.57
CA SER A 5 52.87 -0.54 11.95
C SER A 5 51.76 -1.58 11.71
N LEU A 6 51.37 -1.83 10.44
CA LEU A 6 51.97 -2.72 9.43
C LEU A 6 51.33 -4.13 9.48
N ILE A 7 50.36 -4.38 8.59
CA ILE A 7 50.41 -5.27 7.40
C ILE A 7 50.36 -6.78 7.72
N ALA A 8 49.29 -7.42 7.24
CA ALA A 8 49.38 -8.71 6.57
C ALA A 8 48.32 -8.76 5.45
N ALA A 9 48.82 -8.87 4.22
CA ALA A 9 48.05 -8.99 2.99
C ALA A 9 47.52 -10.43 2.82
N ALA A 10 46.32 -10.56 2.27
CA ALA A 10 45.93 -11.75 1.52
C ALA A 10 45.00 -11.32 0.38
N ALA A 11 45.58 -11.26 -0.81
CA ALA A 11 44.85 -11.13 -2.05
C ALA A 11 44.12 -12.44 -2.36
N LEU A 12 42.82 -12.37 -2.67
CA LEU A 12 42.15 -13.43 -3.40
C LEU A 12 41.36 -12.79 -4.55
N ALA A 13 42.00 -12.78 -5.72
CA ALA A 13 41.34 -12.51 -6.98
C ALA A 13 40.56 -13.76 -7.39
N MET A 14 39.24 -13.65 -7.49
CA MET A 14 38.45 -14.53 -8.36
C MET A 14 37.85 -13.69 -9.46
N ALA A 15 38.41 -13.86 -10.66
CA ALA A 15 37.77 -13.49 -11.89
C ALA A 15 36.74 -14.57 -12.25
N LEU A 16 35.46 -14.22 -12.34
CA LEU A 16 34.53 -14.95 -13.20
C LEU A 16 33.84 -13.98 -14.16
N ALA A 17 33.92 -14.41 -15.41
CA ALA A 17 33.52 -13.80 -16.66
C ALA A 17 32.09 -13.25 -16.72
N ALA A 18 31.96 -12.23 -17.57
CA ALA A 18 30.74 -11.75 -18.18
C ALA A 18 30.08 -12.78 -19.10
N CYS A 19 28.74 -12.74 -19.20
CA CYS A 19 27.92 -12.92 -20.42
C CYS A 19 26.45 -12.72 -20.03
N SER A 20 25.80 -11.61 -20.41
CA SER A 20 25.16 -11.35 -21.71
C SER A 20 23.78 -12.02 -21.89
N LYS A 21 22.74 -11.20 -21.71
CA LYS A 21 21.69 -10.83 -22.69
C LYS A 21 20.82 -11.92 -23.38
N GLU A 22 19.54 -11.97 -22.96
CA GLU A 22 18.24 -12.19 -23.68
C GLU A 22 18.04 -13.35 -24.70
N PRO A 23 16.80 -13.75 -25.12
CA PRO A 23 15.44 -13.32 -24.71
C PRO A 23 14.49 -14.50 -24.35
N ALA A 24 13.22 -14.12 -24.11
CA ALA A 24 12.05 -14.98 -23.91
C ALA A 24 11.81 -15.98 -25.07
N GLY A 25 11.29 -17.15 -24.70
CA GLY A 25 10.86 -18.21 -25.62
C GLY A 25 9.64 -18.93 -25.07
N GLU A 26 8.50 -18.42 -25.51
CA GLU A 26 7.17 -19.02 -25.62
C GLU A 26 7.15 -20.58 -25.68
N GLU A 27 6.46 -21.21 -24.73
CA GLU A 27 5.78 -22.49 -25.02
C GLU A 27 4.28 -22.27 -24.84
N ALA A 28 3.65 -21.92 -25.96
CA ALA A 28 2.24 -22.09 -26.16
C ALA A 28 1.92 -23.60 -26.17
N SER A 29 1.12 -24.06 -25.21
CA SER A 29 0.39 -25.31 -25.34
C SER A 29 -1.10 -25.01 -25.24
N GLN A 30 -1.70 -24.87 -26.41
CA GLN A 30 -3.14 -24.87 -26.59
C GLN A 30 -3.64 -26.30 -26.43
N THR A 31 -4.59 -26.53 -25.54
CA THR A 31 -5.58 -27.58 -25.73
C THR A 31 -6.94 -27.03 -25.33
N GLU A 32 -7.71 -26.88 -26.39
CA GLU A 32 -9.10 -26.48 -26.50
C GLU A 32 -10.01 -27.55 -25.88
N ALA A 33 -10.89 -27.14 -24.97
CA ALA A 33 -12.11 -27.86 -24.64
C ALA A 33 -13.24 -26.84 -24.53
N ALA A 34 -14.05 -26.80 -25.58
CA ALA A 34 -15.22 -25.95 -25.72
C ALA A 34 -16.27 -26.26 -24.63
N GLY A 35 -16.67 -25.22 -23.90
CA GLY A 35 -17.84 -25.17 -23.04
C GLY A 35 -18.59 -23.85 -23.30
N PRO A 36 -19.94 -23.82 -23.21
CA PRO A 36 -20.76 -22.87 -23.94
C PRO A 36 -20.65 -21.43 -23.42
N ALA A 37 -20.71 -20.52 -24.39
CA ALA A 37 -20.79 -19.07 -24.22
C ALA A 37 -21.94 -18.68 -23.28
N ALA A 38 -21.60 -18.21 -22.08
CA ALA A 38 -22.42 -17.26 -21.37
C ALA A 38 -22.01 -15.86 -21.84
N THR A 39 -22.73 -15.34 -22.83
CA THR A 39 -22.75 -13.92 -23.17
C THR A 39 -23.39 -13.17 -22.01
N GLY A 40 -22.63 -12.97 -20.94
CA GLY A 40 -22.87 -11.89 -19.99
C GLY A 40 -22.19 -10.66 -20.58
N ASP A 41 -22.94 -9.87 -21.34
CA ASP A 41 -22.58 -8.49 -21.64
C ASP A 41 -22.68 -7.72 -20.31
N ALA A 42 -21.69 -7.93 -19.44
CA ALA A 42 -21.36 -6.96 -18.42
C ALA A 42 -20.67 -5.84 -19.21
N SER A 43 -21.49 -4.93 -19.73
CA SER A 43 -21.06 -3.61 -20.13
C SER A 43 -20.30 -3.04 -18.93
N VAL A 44 -18.97 -3.17 -18.95
CA VAL A 44 -18.07 -2.39 -18.13
C VAL A 44 -18.27 -0.98 -18.66
N ALA A 45 -19.27 -0.29 -18.11
CA ALA A 45 -19.40 1.13 -18.29
C ALA A 45 -18.01 1.70 -18.01
N PRO A 46 -17.44 2.51 -18.91
CA PRO A 46 -16.17 3.15 -18.65
C PRO A 46 -16.31 3.81 -17.28
N ALA A 47 -15.39 3.51 -16.36
CA ALA A 47 -15.31 4.25 -15.11
C ALA A 47 -15.17 5.71 -15.53
N HIS A 48 -16.26 6.46 -15.41
CA HIS A 48 -16.21 7.89 -15.58
C HIS A 48 -15.17 8.37 -14.57
N PRO A 49 -14.24 9.27 -14.93
CA PRO A 49 -13.44 9.95 -13.94
C PRO A 49 -14.44 10.64 -13.05
N VAL A 50 -14.77 10.02 -11.93
CA VAL A 50 -15.34 10.75 -10.82
C VAL A 50 -14.21 11.70 -10.49
N GLU A 51 -14.45 13.01 -10.59
CA GLU A 51 -13.56 14.03 -10.04
C GLU A 51 -13.59 13.89 -8.51
N GLN A 52 -13.15 12.71 -8.03
CA GLN A 52 -12.95 12.37 -6.64
C GLN A 52 -11.75 13.19 -6.24
N ASN A 53 -12.01 14.17 -5.39
CA ASN A 53 -11.00 14.98 -4.73
C ASN A 53 -10.97 14.69 -3.22
N ALA A 54 -11.62 13.59 -2.80
CA ALA A 54 -11.76 13.20 -1.41
C ALA A 54 -11.84 11.68 -1.26
N ILE A 55 -11.51 11.19 -0.07
CA ILE A 55 -11.65 9.79 0.33
C ILE A 55 -13.14 9.44 0.41
N PRO A 56 -13.63 8.30 -0.14
CA PRO A 56 -15.02 7.88 -0.06
C PRO A 56 -15.58 7.85 1.37
N ASP A 57 -16.83 8.31 1.56
CA ASP A 57 -17.47 8.42 2.89
C ASP A 57 -17.50 7.11 3.67
N VAL A 58 -17.67 5.97 2.99
CA VAL A 58 -17.73 4.66 3.64
C VAL A 58 -16.41 4.29 4.34
N LEU A 59 -15.28 4.79 3.83
CA LEU A 59 -13.94 4.59 4.37
C LEU A 59 -13.61 5.56 5.51
N ARG A 60 -14.37 6.65 5.66
CA ARG A 60 -14.12 7.67 6.70
C ARG A 60 -14.52 7.18 8.08
N GLY A 61 -13.89 7.76 9.10
CA GLY A 61 -14.12 7.50 10.52
C GLY A 61 -12.91 6.94 11.23
N ARG A 62 -13.16 6.30 12.38
CA ARG A 62 -12.13 5.70 13.24
C ARG A 62 -12.09 4.18 13.03
N TRP A 63 -10.88 3.66 12.94
CA TRP A 63 -10.61 2.25 12.63
C TRP A 63 -9.53 1.71 13.56
N GLY A 64 -9.79 0.60 14.24
CA GLY A 64 -8.84 -0.03 15.17
C GLY A 64 -8.42 -1.41 14.69
N MET A 65 -7.15 -1.77 14.86
CA MET A 65 -6.67 -3.14 14.60
C MET A 65 -7.09 -4.09 15.73
N VAL A 66 -7.14 -3.58 16.97
CA VAL A 66 -7.65 -4.31 18.14
C VAL A 66 -8.69 -3.47 18.90
N PRO A 67 -9.55 -4.10 19.74
CA PRO A 67 -10.59 -3.35 20.47
C PRO A 67 -10.06 -2.19 21.31
N ALA A 68 -8.85 -2.33 21.87
CA ALA A 68 -8.22 -1.30 22.70
C ALA A 68 -7.88 -0.02 21.93
N ASP A 69 -7.63 -0.09 20.61
CA ASP A 69 -7.36 1.08 19.77
C ASP A 69 -8.57 2.02 19.71
N CYS A 70 -9.78 1.45 19.77
CA CYS A 70 -11.01 2.23 19.70
C CYS A 70 -11.35 2.93 21.02
N THR A 71 -10.89 2.40 22.16
CA THR A 71 -11.33 2.84 23.49
C THR A 71 -10.25 3.54 24.32
N SER A 72 -8.96 3.34 24.03
CA SER A 72 -7.92 3.90 24.89
C SER A 72 -7.81 5.43 24.79
N THR A 73 -7.64 6.07 25.94
CA THR A 73 -7.37 7.51 26.08
C THR A 73 -5.96 7.79 26.60
N ARG A 74 -5.11 6.76 26.72
CA ARG A 74 -3.76 6.86 27.31
C ARG A 74 -2.66 7.14 26.28
N GLY A 75 -3.03 7.37 25.02
CA GLY A 75 -2.08 7.58 23.92
C GLY A 75 -1.39 6.30 23.42
N ASP A 76 -1.83 5.12 23.88
CA ASP A 76 -1.29 3.81 23.49
C ASP A 76 -2.13 3.08 22.42
N ALA A 77 -3.09 3.78 21.80
CA ALA A 77 -3.88 3.29 20.67
C ALA A 77 -3.08 3.32 19.35
N LYS A 78 -1.96 2.59 19.31
CA LYS A 78 -1.02 2.62 18.18
C LYS A 78 -1.60 2.04 16.88
N GLY A 79 -2.65 1.23 16.97
CA GLY A 79 -3.37 0.68 15.81
C GLY A 79 -4.56 1.54 15.37
N LEU A 80 -4.80 2.70 15.99
CA LEU A 80 -5.89 3.60 15.61
C LEU A 80 -5.53 4.38 14.35
N LEU A 81 -6.37 4.24 13.33
CA LEU A 81 -6.37 5.04 12.11
C LEU A 81 -7.65 5.89 12.06
N THR A 82 -7.51 7.20 11.90
CA THR A 82 -8.62 8.13 11.66
C THR A 82 -8.56 8.64 10.22
N ILE A 83 -9.67 8.50 9.51
CA ILE A 83 -9.78 8.84 8.08
C ILE A 83 -10.78 9.98 7.92
N GLY A 84 -10.28 11.13 7.46
CA GLY A 84 -11.07 12.30 7.08
C GLY A 84 -11.41 12.31 5.58
N SER A 85 -11.85 13.45 5.06
CA SER A 85 -12.07 13.63 3.62
C SER A 85 -10.79 13.65 2.80
N ASP A 86 -9.69 14.11 3.39
CA ASP A 86 -8.44 14.45 2.69
C ASP A 86 -7.21 14.10 3.52
N LYS A 87 -7.37 13.36 4.62
CA LYS A 87 -6.26 13.01 5.51
C LYS A 87 -6.43 11.68 6.21
N LEU A 88 -5.29 11.07 6.52
CA LEU A 88 -5.13 9.93 7.40
C LEU A 88 -4.36 10.39 8.64
N GLU A 89 -4.86 10.08 9.82
CA GLU A 89 -4.15 10.31 11.08
C GLU A 89 -3.90 8.95 11.73
N PHE A 90 -2.64 8.61 11.95
CA PHE A 90 -2.22 7.31 12.48
C PHE A 90 -1.04 7.49 13.44
N TYR A 91 -1.26 7.13 14.70
CA TYR A 91 -0.27 7.22 15.77
C TYR A 91 0.42 8.61 15.84
N GLU A 92 1.69 8.73 15.44
CA GLU A 92 2.50 9.95 15.46
C GLU A 92 2.65 10.61 14.07
N SER A 93 1.87 10.14 13.08
CA SER A 93 1.94 10.59 11.69
C SER A 93 0.59 11.08 11.16
N VAL A 94 0.65 12.06 10.27
CA VAL A 94 -0.49 12.53 9.47
C VAL A 94 -0.12 12.42 7.99
N ALA A 95 -1.06 11.96 7.18
CA ALA A 95 -0.91 11.85 5.74
C ALA A 95 -1.99 12.68 5.03
N SER A 96 -1.59 13.61 4.17
CA SER A 96 -2.53 14.40 3.35
C SER A 96 -2.76 13.70 2.01
N LEU A 97 -4.02 13.66 1.57
CA LEU A 97 -4.41 13.09 0.27
C LEU A 97 -3.78 13.89 -0.86
N GLY A 98 -3.03 13.19 -1.72
CA GLY A 98 -2.44 13.71 -2.93
C GLY A 98 -3.19 13.24 -4.18
N PRO A 99 -2.49 13.08 -5.31
CA PRO A 99 -3.08 12.58 -6.55
C PRO A 99 -3.77 11.21 -6.37
N ILE A 100 -5.04 11.15 -6.76
CA ILE A 100 -5.81 9.91 -6.80
C ILE A 100 -5.47 9.15 -8.08
N ARG A 101 -5.17 7.85 -7.95
CA ARG A 101 -4.94 6.93 -9.08
C ARG A 101 -6.24 6.27 -9.49
N GLU A 102 -6.95 5.72 -8.51
CA GLU A 102 -8.21 5.02 -8.69
C GLU A 102 -9.13 5.31 -7.51
N ALA A 103 -10.43 5.43 -7.76
CA ALA A 103 -11.42 5.59 -6.70
C ALA A 103 -12.74 4.95 -7.11
N GLY A 104 -13.35 4.25 -6.15
CA GLY A 104 -14.67 3.66 -6.25
C GLY A 104 -15.53 4.06 -5.04
N PRO A 105 -16.78 3.55 -4.96
CA PRO A 105 -17.65 3.81 -3.81
C PRO A 105 -17.08 3.28 -2.49
N ASP A 106 -16.29 2.22 -2.54
CA ASP A 106 -15.79 1.41 -1.42
C ASP A 106 -14.26 1.24 -1.42
N SER A 107 -13.56 1.94 -2.30
CA SER A 107 -12.10 1.90 -2.40
C SER A 107 -11.49 3.19 -2.91
N ILE A 108 -10.22 3.41 -2.59
CA ILE A 108 -9.38 4.48 -3.14
C ILE A 108 -7.93 4.03 -3.15
N SER A 109 -7.22 4.33 -4.24
CA SER A 109 -5.76 4.21 -4.35
C SER A 109 -5.20 5.58 -4.71
N ALA A 110 -4.31 6.12 -3.89
CA ALA A 110 -3.77 7.46 -4.05
C ALA A 110 -2.37 7.61 -3.44
N SER A 111 -1.64 8.62 -3.90
CA SER A 111 -0.43 9.06 -3.21
C SER A 111 -0.82 9.87 -1.97
N PHE A 112 -0.16 9.63 -0.85
CA PHE A 112 -0.33 10.40 0.38
C PHE A 112 0.98 11.06 0.79
N ALA A 113 0.90 12.32 1.19
CA ALA A 113 2.04 13.07 1.73
C ALA A 113 2.05 12.94 3.25
N PHE A 114 2.91 12.07 3.76
CA PHE A 114 3.08 11.80 5.18
C PHE A 114 4.02 12.81 5.85
N SER A 115 3.75 13.10 7.11
CA SER A 115 4.63 13.80 8.03
C SER A 115 4.49 13.20 9.44
N GLY A 116 5.62 12.89 10.07
CA GLY A 116 5.71 12.30 11.41
C GLY A 116 7.16 12.25 11.88
N GLU A 117 7.40 12.30 13.19
CA GLU A 117 8.73 12.19 13.81
C GLU A 117 9.83 13.15 13.28
N GLY A 118 9.44 14.22 12.58
CA GLY A 118 10.38 15.16 11.96
C GLY A 118 10.75 14.84 10.51
N GLU A 119 10.15 13.80 9.93
CA GLU A 119 10.34 13.39 8.54
C GLU A 119 9.09 13.67 7.69
N SER A 120 9.27 13.62 6.37
CA SER A 120 8.19 13.71 5.40
C SER A 120 8.50 12.83 4.21
N TRP A 121 7.51 12.08 3.74
CA TRP A 121 7.65 11.14 2.64
C TRP A 121 6.35 11.02 1.85
N ILE A 122 6.43 10.46 0.65
CA ILE A 122 5.27 10.11 -0.16
C ILE A 122 5.14 8.59 -0.17
N GLU A 123 3.93 8.10 0.01
CA GLU A 123 3.62 6.68 -0.02
C GLU A 123 2.31 6.47 -0.79
N GLU A 124 2.24 5.39 -1.57
CA GLU A 124 1.03 5.03 -2.31
C GLU A 124 0.20 4.11 -1.41
N VAL A 125 -1.01 4.53 -1.08
CA VAL A 125 -1.91 3.82 -0.15
C VAL A 125 -3.18 3.44 -0.87
N THR A 126 -3.54 2.16 -0.76
CA THR A 126 -4.85 1.65 -1.16
C THR A 126 -5.67 1.37 0.08
N LEU A 127 -6.87 1.94 0.13
CA LEU A 127 -7.88 1.72 1.16
C LEU A 127 -9.09 1.05 0.52
N SER A 128 -9.64 0.02 1.15
CA SER A 128 -10.87 -0.63 0.68
C SER A 128 -11.72 -1.15 1.83
N THR A 129 -13.01 -1.34 1.58
CA THR A 129 -13.92 -2.02 2.51
C THR A 129 -14.73 -3.10 1.79
N PRO A 130 -14.44 -4.39 2.04
CA PRO A 130 -15.13 -5.48 1.35
C PRO A 130 -16.57 -5.72 1.84
N ASP A 131 -16.98 -5.08 2.94
CA ASP A 131 -18.23 -5.35 3.64
C ASP A 131 -19.07 -4.09 3.94
N GLY A 132 -18.85 -3.04 3.13
CA GLY A 132 -19.64 -1.81 3.20
C GLY A 132 -19.37 -0.99 4.46
N GLY A 133 -18.13 -1.00 4.94
CA GLY A 133 -17.65 -0.12 6.00
C GLY A 133 -17.60 -0.75 7.38
N LYS A 134 -17.55 -2.08 7.53
CA LYS A 134 -17.34 -2.74 8.84
C LYS A 134 -15.88 -3.11 9.05
N THR A 135 -15.21 -3.50 7.97
CA THR A 135 -13.77 -3.76 7.89
C THR A 135 -13.12 -2.79 6.91
N LEU A 136 -11.95 -2.28 7.30
CA LEU A 136 -11.06 -1.52 6.42
C LEU A 136 -9.81 -2.36 6.16
N VAL A 137 -9.43 -2.47 4.90
CA VAL A 137 -8.14 -3.02 4.46
C VAL A 137 -7.29 -1.87 3.93
N ARG A 138 -6.06 -1.76 4.44
CA ARG A 138 -5.04 -0.81 3.97
C ARG A 138 -3.85 -1.58 3.42
N GLU A 139 -3.43 -1.23 2.22
CA GLU A 139 -2.20 -1.73 1.61
C GLU A 139 -1.34 -0.54 1.23
N ASP A 140 -0.09 -0.57 1.69
CA ASP A 140 0.88 0.46 1.37
C ASP A 140 1.91 -0.09 0.39
N THR A 141 2.30 0.75 -0.57
CA THR A 141 3.31 0.40 -1.57
C THR A 141 4.33 1.52 -1.69
N GLY A 142 5.59 1.13 -1.84
CA GLY A 142 6.72 2.04 -1.82
C GLY A 142 7.99 1.32 -1.39
N LEU A 143 9.13 2.00 -1.49
CA LEU A 143 10.44 1.43 -1.13
C LEU A 143 10.50 1.06 0.36
N ASP A 144 9.93 1.93 1.20
CA ASP A 144 9.96 1.81 2.66
C ASP A 144 8.58 1.46 3.24
N ALA A 145 7.64 1.07 2.38
CA ALA A 145 6.28 0.73 2.79
C ALA A 145 6.28 -0.50 3.69
N GLN A 146 5.52 -0.44 4.78
CA GLN A 146 5.43 -1.56 5.69
C GLN A 146 4.67 -2.72 5.01
N PRO A 147 5.20 -3.96 5.05
CA PRO A 147 4.50 -5.10 4.44
C PRO A 147 3.11 -5.31 5.06
N GLY A 148 2.09 -5.33 4.20
CA GLY A 148 0.68 -5.46 4.56
C GLY A 148 -0.13 -6.03 3.39
N PRO A 149 -1.34 -6.55 3.66
CA PRO A 149 -2.42 -5.70 4.14
C PRO A 149 -2.53 -5.56 5.66
N PHE A 150 -2.89 -4.37 6.11
CA PHE A 150 -3.41 -4.11 7.44
C PHE A 150 -4.92 -4.21 7.44
N THR A 151 -5.49 -4.85 8.47
CA THR A 151 -6.96 -4.98 8.62
C THR A 151 -7.42 -4.30 9.90
N TYR A 152 -8.49 -3.53 9.80
CA TYR A 152 -9.09 -2.79 10.92
C TYR A 152 -10.59 -3.08 11.01
N THR A 153 -11.14 -2.88 12.21
CA THR A 153 -12.58 -2.86 12.45
C THR A 153 -13.03 -1.43 12.71
N LYS A 154 -14.22 -1.07 12.23
CA LYS A 154 -14.81 0.25 12.50
C LYS A 154 -15.02 0.42 14.00
N CYS A 155 -14.52 1.53 14.55
CA CYS A 155 -14.79 1.89 15.93
C CYS A 155 -16.26 2.32 16.11
N PRO A 156 -16.85 2.06 17.29
CA PRO A 156 -18.20 2.49 17.62
C PRO A 156 -18.34 4.02 17.71
#